data_AF-D4MXL6-F1
#
_entry.id   AF-D4MXL6-F1
#
_cell.length_a   1.000
_cell.length_b   1.000
_cell.length_c   1.000
_cell.angle_alpha   90.00
_cell.angle_beta   90.00
_cell.angle_gamma   90.00
#
_symmetry.space_group_name_H-M   'P 1'
#
loop_
_entity.id
_entity.type
_entity.pdbx_description
1 polymer ?
#
loop_
_entity_poly.entity_id
_entity_poly.type
_entity_poly.pdbx_seq_one_letter_code
_entity_poly.pdbx_strand_id
1 'polypeptide(L)' 'MSILIKDTTKEERAKIVEESIGNIAGACDGCSVGIVEMYQDYIDGKKELREINMEFRAGYISEIRR' A
#
# COMPACT_ATOMS: atom_id res chain seq x y z
N MET A 1 -9.75 9.64 10.36
CA MET A 1 -9.11 8.38 10.80
C MET A 1 -7.60 8.61 10.82
N SER A 2 -6.87 8.12 11.82
CA SER A 2 -5.39 8.07 11.71
C SER A 2 -4.99 7.01 10.69
N ILE A 3 -3.83 7.18 10.07
CA ILE A 3 -3.22 6.22 9.13
C ILE A 3 -1.88 5.69 9.66
N LEU A 4 -1.52 6.01 10.90
CA LEU A 4 -0.25 5.59 11.48
C LEU A 4 -0.40 4.21 12.11
N ILE A 5 0.62 3.36 11.98
CA ILE A 5 0.59 2.00 12.54
C ILE A 5 0.38 2.04 14.05
N LYS A 6 1.01 2.99 14.74
CA LYS A 6 0.88 3.16 16.20
C LYS A 6 -0.54 3.50 16.67
N ASP A 7 -1.38 4.04 15.79
CA ASP A 7 -2.73 4.52 16.11
C ASP A 7 -3.82 3.62 15.49
N THR A 8 -3.45 2.48 14.89
CA THR A 8 -4.38 1.63 14.13
C THR A 8 -4.17 0.14 14.41
N THR A 9 -5.24 -0.64 14.35
CA THR A 9 -5.15 -2.11 14.31
C THR A 9 -4.85 -2.61 12.90
N LYS A 10 -4.50 -3.89 12.78
CA LYS A 10 -4.32 -4.54 11.48
C LYS A 10 -5.59 -4.47 10.62
N GLU A 11 -6.74 -4.69 11.24
CA GLU A 11 -8.06 -4.66 10.58
C GLU A 11 -8.41 -3.26 10.10
N GLU A 12 -8.12 -2.23 10.90
CA GLU A 12 -8.32 -0.83 10.49
C GLU A 12 -7.43 -0.47 9.30
N ARG A 13 -6.16 -0.92 9.30
CA ARG A 13 -5.26 -0.72 8.15
C ARG A 13 -5.73 -1.46 6.90
N ALA A 14 -6.25 -2.68 7.03
CA ALA A 14 -6.81 -3.42 5.90
C ALA A 14 -8.00 -2.67 5.28
N LYS A 15 -8.90 -2.12 6.12
CA LYS A 15 -10.01 -1.27 5.64
C LYS A 15 -9.54 0.01 4.98
N ILE A 16 -8.55 0.69 5.55
CA ILE A 16 -7.96 1.89 4.96
C ILE A 16 -7.42 1.59 3.56
N VAL A 17 -6.74 0.46 3.36
CA VAL A 17 -6.22 0.05 2.06
C VAL A 17 -7.36 -0.30 1.09
N GLU A 18 -8.37 -1.05 1.54
CA GLU A 18 -9.55 -1.40 0.73
C GLU A 18 -10.32 -0.16 0.26
N GLU A 19 -10.56 0.80 1.16
CA GLU A 19 -11.20 2.08 0.86
C GLU A 19 -10.34 2.94 -0.08
N SER A 20 -9.00 2.90 0.07
CA SER A 20 -8.07 3.73 -0.72
C SER A 20 -7.87 3.23 -2.14
N ILE A 21 -7.85 1.91 -2.37
CA ILE A 21 -7.73 1.35 -3.73
C ILE A 21 -9.06 1.50 -4.49
N GLY A 22 -10.17 1.68 -3.77
CA GLY A 22 -11.51 1.70 -4.34
C GLY A 22 -11.93 0.30 -4.75
N ASN A 23 -13.20 -0.02 -4.50
CA ASN A 23 -13.86 -1.31 -4.72
C ASN A 23 -13.20 -2.19 -5.82
N ILE A 24 -12.23 -3.02 -5.44
CA ILE A 24 -11.46 -3.90 -6.35
C ILE A 24 -12.37 -4.97 -7.00
N ALA A 25 -13.60 -5.12 -6.51
CA ALA A 25 -14.62 -5.98 -7.09
C ALA A 25 -14.93 -5.68 -8.58
N GLY A 26 -14.52 -4.51 -9.12
CA GLY A 26 -14.65 -4.17 -10.54
C GLY A 26 -13.35 -4.17 -11.36
N ALA A 27 -12.18 -4.38 -10.75
CA ALA A 27 -10.89 -4.18 -11.39
C ALA A 27 -10.22 -5.52 -11.75
N CYS A 28 -10.56 -6.01 -12.95
CA CYS A 28 -9.73 -6.84 -13.85
C CYS A 28 -8.84 -7.89 -13.16
N ASP A 29 -9.24 -9.17 -13.22
CA ASP A 29 -8.49 -10.36 -12.79
C ASP A 29 -6.97 -10.27 -13.07
N GLY A 30 -6.22 -9.71 -12.12
CA GLY A 30 -4.75 -9.65 -12.17
C GLY A 30 -4.08 -8.27 -12.28
N CYS A 31 -4.81 -7.14 -12.45
CA CYS A 31 -4.16 -5.82 -12.53
C CYS A 31 -3.68 -5.26 -11.18
N SER A 32 -4.20 -5.76 -10.06
CA SER A 32 -4.01 -5.16 -8.73
C SER A 32 -2.98 -5.86 -7.85
N VAL A 33 -2.39 -6.99 -8.29
CA VAL A 33 -1.54 -7.85 -7.46
C VAL A 33 -0.33 -7.09 -6.89
N GLY A 34 0.38 -6.32 -7.73
CA GLY A 34 1.53 -5.55 -7.28
C GLY A 34 1.19 -4.38 -6.35
N ILE A 35 -0.02 -3.82 -6.45
CA ILE A 35 -0.47 -2.72 -5.57
C ILE A 35 -0.83 -3.26 -4.18
N VAL A 36 -1.51 -4.41 -4.12
CA VAL A 36 -1.87 -5.06 -2.85
C VAL A 36 -0.62 -5.52 -2.10
N GLU A 37 0.37 -6.09 -2.81
CA GLU A 37 1.65 -6.50 -2.23
C GLU A 37 2.41 -5.32 -1.61
N MET A 38 2.38 -4.14 -2.24
CA MET A 38 3.02 -2.94 -1.74
C MET A 38 2.46 -2.49 -0.38
N TYR A 39 1.15 -2.65 -0.14
CA TYR A 39 0.50 -2.24 1.11
C TYR A 39 0.50 -3.32 2.20
N GLN A 40 0.92 -4.55 1.90
CA GLN A 40 0.92 -5.64 2.88
C GLN A 40 1.84 -5.36 4.09
N ASP A 41 2.99 -4.73 3.86
CA ASP A 41 3.90 -4.32 4.95
C ASP A 41 3.28 -3.27 5.87
N TYR A 42 2.44 -2.38 5.34
CA TYR A 42 1.66 -1.44 6.14
C TYR A 42 0.58 -2.18 6.93
N ILE A 43 -0.20 -3.06 6.30
CA ILE A 43 -1.25 -3.85 6.98
C ILE A 43 -0.63 -4.67 8.13
N ASP A 44 0.50 -5.33 7.89
CA ASP A 44 1.22 -6.11 8.90
C ASP A 44 1.89 -5.26 9.99
N GLY A 45 1.93 -3.94 9.85
CA GLY A 45 2.54 -3.04 10.82
C GLY A 45 4.07 -3.03 10.77
N LYS A 46 4.67 -3.42 9.64
CA LYS A 46 6.12 -3.49 9.45
C LYS A 46 6.72 -2.17 8.95
N LYS A 47 5.99 -1.43 8.10
CA LYS A 47 6.44 -0.16 7.51
C LYS A 47 5.30 0.84 7.38
N GLU A 48 5.58 2.10 7.68
CA GLU A 48 4.63 3.19 7.47
C GLU A 48 4.42 3.45 5.96
N LEU A 49 3.23 3.95 5.59
CA LEU A 49 2.91 4.30 4.19
C LEU A 49 3.93 5.26 3.57
N ARG A 50 4.54 6.13 4.38
CA ARG A 50 5.59 7.06 3.93
C ARG A 50 6.86 6.33 3.49
N GLU A 51 7.23 5.25 4.16
CA GLU A 51 8.42 4.46 3.85
C GLU A 51 8.21 3.69 2.54
N ILE A 52 7.05 3.05 2.41
CA ILE A 52 6.61 2.36 1.19
C ILE A 52 6.62 3.31 -0.02
N ASN A 53 6.04 4.51 0.12
CA ASN A 53 6.04 5.52 -0.96
C ASN A 53 7.45 5.99 -1.35
N MET A 54 8.38 6.05 -0.40
CA MET A 54 9.78 6.40 -0.69
C MET A 54 10.50 5.30 -1.46
N GLU A 55 10.30 4.04 -1.08
CA GLU A 55 10.89 2.88 -1.78
C GLU A 55 10.38 2.78 -3.22
N PHE A 56 9.06 2.91 -3.43
CA PHE A 56 8.46 2.90 -4.76
C PHE A 56 9.03 4.02 -5.65
N ARG A 57 9.16 5.24 -5.11
CA ARG A 57 9.75 6.38 -5.83
C ARG A 57 11.23 6.18 -6.14
N ALA A 58 11.99 5.62 -5.20
CA ALA A 58 13.41 5.35 -5.41
C ALA A 58 13.63 4.32 -6.52
N GLY A 59 12.83 3.25 -6.54
CA GLY A 59 12.83 2.26 -7.62
C GLY A 59 12.49 2.87 -8.98
N TYR A 60 11.40 3.63 -9.06
CA TYR A 60 10.97 4.30 -10.30
C TYR A 60 12.02 5.27 -10.88
N ILE A 61 12.65 6.09 -10.01
CA ILE A 61 13.72 7.01 -10.42
C ILE A 61 14.97 6.25 -10.89
N SER A 62 15.25 5.08 -10.33
CA SER A 62 16.38 4.24 -10.73
C SER A 62 16.19 3.56 -12.08
N GLU A 63 14.96 3.17 -12.45
CA GLU A 63 14.64 2.57 -13.75
C GLU A 63 14.64 3.59 -14.90
N ILE A 64 14.13 4.81 -14.68
CA ILE A 64 14.11 5.86 -15.73
C ILE A 64 15.51 6.31 -16.14
N ARG A 65 16.51 6.16 -15.26
CA ARG A 65 17.88 6.61 -15.51
C ARG A 65 18.80 5.52 -16.09
N ARG A 66 18.27 4.34 -16.44
CA ARG A 66 19.03 3.26 -17.10
C ARG A 66 18.96 3.31 -18.61
#